data_AF-A0ABD5K3G1-F1
#
_entry.id   AF-A0ABD5K3G1-F1
#
_cell.length_a   1.000
_cell.length_b   1.000
_cell.length_c   1.000
_cell.angle_alpha   90.00
_cell.angle_beta   90.00
_cell.angle_gamma   90.00
#
_symmetry.space_group_name_H-M   'P 1'
#
loop_
_entity.id
_entity.type
_entity.pdbx_description
1 polymer ?
#
loop_
_entity_poly.entity_id
_entity_poly.type
_entity_poly.pdbx_seq_one_letter_code
_entity_poly.pdbx_strand_id
1 'polypeptide(L)'
;MNNPIYYILKFFSFMPFFRIIDESNFGEIKKDSKVIQVNLFSVSLGTKIYCLFYLEADLYLFSLWVNRTPRPGNIFKFGWGKIINLHKLQPKLTDQELSQKRDDFENVLILKEAFQKEILTNTILHKINDLQLIRGKSFNKFLAYLAIIALLIPIYLPYILRIDSIFNKPFLPTFIYVLSSIIILFSLVNVLFFSYNFLKVQTYRQFLFNKIKNASSNDETSIKYISGLYFDWQEIRNSTTKEVTLIKNMEKYLTHIVIWSIIVLVVATALNINNGFEKKPHTISQTKNEIHILDSSLDTKSFFSKSEDLLNNIQTGLLENDYKEIIIISNKEESTDNYSRIFEILKAYNANSTQITEIIDANNIIHKNQIQIIIIRR
;
A
#
# COMPACT_ATOMS: atom_id res chain seq x y z
N MET A 1 10.39 25.07 19.61
CA MET A 1 9.86 25.36 18.26
C MET A 1 8.40 25.77 18.37
N ASN A 2 7.92 26.79 17.63
CA ASN A 2 6.50 27.16 17.64
C ASN A 2 5.62 26.00 17.11
N ASN A 3 4.42 25.81 17.69
CA ASN A 3 3.51 24.71 17.33
C ASN A 3 3.19 24.59 15.83
N PRO A 4 2.85 25.66 15.07
CA PRO A 4 2.54 25.53 13.64
C PRO A 4 3.76 25.13 12.80
N ILE A 5 4.93 25.69 13.10
CA ILE A 5 6.19 25.35 12.42
C ILE A 5 6.54 23.87 12.64
N TYR A 6 6.29 23.35 13.85
CA TYR A 6 6.46 21.92 14.13
C TYR A 6 5.59 21.02 13.28
N TYR A 7 4.31 21.32 13.09
CA TYR A 7 3.44 20.49 12.27
C TYR A 7 3.83 20.54 10.79
N ILE A 8 4.26 21.70 10.28
CA ILE A 8 4.75 21.84 8.90
C ILE A 8 6.03 21.03 8.69
N LEU A 9 7.03 21.21 9.55
CA LEU A 9 8.29 20.46 9.45
C LEU A 9 8.06 18.95 9.62
N LYS A 10 7.15 18.58 10.52
CA LYS A 10 6.73 17.19 10.70
C LYS A 10 6.08 16.64 9.43
N PHE A 11 5.21 17.38 8.77
CA PHE A 11 4.60 16.99 7.49
C PHE A 11 5.67 16.75 6.41
N PHE A 12 6.59 17.71 6.22
CA PHE A 12 7.69 17.55 5.26
C PHE A 12 8.68 16.45 5.66
N SER A 13 8.81 16.09 6.95
CA SER A 13 9.65 14.97 7.38
C SER A 13 9.23 13.61 6.84
N PHE A 14 8.04 13.57 6.26
CA PHE A 14 7.42 12.37 5.78
C PHE A 14 7.30 12.28 4.25
N MET A 15 7.61 13.35 3.52
CA MET A 15 7.58 13.32 2.05
C MET A 15 8.87 12.73 1.48
N PRO A 16 8.81 12.06 0.31
CA PRO A 16 10.02 11.62 -0.40
C PRO A 16 10.78 12.79 -1.04
N PHE A 17 10.07 13.87 -1.40
CA PHE A 17 10.61 15.10 -1.97
C PHE A 17 10.60 16.22 -0.92
N PHE A 18 11.62 17.09 -0.95
CA PHE A 18 11.79 18.19 0.01
C PHE A 18 11.68 17.72 1.48
N ARG A 19 12.26 16.55 1.77
CA ARG A 19 12.12 15.90 3.07
C ARG A 19 12.93 16.62 4.14
N ILE A 20 12.31 16.87 5.27
CA ILE A 20 12.94 17.55 6.41
C ILE A 20 13.24 16.51 7.49
N ILE A 21 14.51 16.21 7.76
CA ILE A 21 14.90 15.15 8.68
C ILE A 21 15.78 15.69 9.81
N ASP A 22 15.68 15.06 10.98
CA ASP A 22 16.65 15.18 12.07
C ASP A 22 17.40 13.85 12.17
N GLU A 23 18.71 13.90 11.91
CA GLU A 23 19.55 12.71 11.90
C GLU A 23 19.65 12.03 13.25
N SER A 24 19.65 12.82 14.33
CA SER A 24 19.77 12.30 15.69
C SER A 24 18.58 11.40 16.07
N ASN A 25 17.45 11.62 15.40
CA ASN A 25 16.19 10.91 15.60
C ASN A 25 15.81 10.03 14.39
N PHE A 26 16.80 9.60 13.57
CA PHE A 26 16.57 8.76 12.40
C PHE A 26 15.52 9.32 11.42
N GLY A 27 15.54 10.64 11.24
CA GLY A 27 14.64 11.37 10.36
C GLY A 27 13.22 11.60 10.90
N GLU A 28 13.03 11.53 12.22
CA GLU A 28 11.85 12.03 12.91
C GLU A 28 12.09 13.42 13.50
N ILE A 29 11.23 14.39 13.19
CA ILE A 29 11.27 15.72 13.78
C ILE A 29 10.54 15.71 15.13
N LYS A 30 11.26 16.05 16.20
CA LYS A 30 10.71 16.26 17.55
C LYS A 30 10.72 17.74 17.91
N LYS A 31 10.00 18.12 18.97
CA LYS A 31 9.90 19.52 19.40
C LYS A 31 11.24 20.11 19.86
N ASP A 32 12.15 19.23 20.29
CA ASP A 32 13.50 19.47 20.80
C ASP A 32 14.60 19.22 19.76
N SER A 33 14.25 18.91 18.51
CA SER A 33 15.22 18.80 17.41
C SER A 33 16.03 20.09 17.30
N LYS A 34 17.35 19.97 17.10
CA LYS A 34 18.30 21.11 17.07
C LYS A 34 18.88 21.37 15.68
N VAL A 35 19.10 20.30 14.92
CA VAL A 35 19.64 20.35 13.56
C VAL A 35 18.59 19.78 12.62
N ILE A 36 18.31 20.49 11.53
CA ILE A 36 17.44 20.02 10.47
C ILE A 36 18.27 19.82 9.21
N GLN A 37 18.00 18.75 8.51
CA GLN A 37 18.49 18.53 7.16
C GLN A 37 17.31 18.52 6.19
N VAL A 38 17.38 19.37 5.18
CA VAL A 38 16.43 19.41 4.07
C VAL A 38 17.03 18.63 2.91
N ASN A 39 16.32 17.60 2.45
CA ASN A 39 16.73 16.77 1.33
C ASN A 39 15.83 17.05 0.14
N LEU A 40 16.40 17.29 -1.04
CA LEU A 40 15.61 17.40 -2.26
C LEU A 40 14.87 16.09 -2.54
N PHE A 41 15.58 14.97 -2.39
CA PHE A 41 15.03 13.64 -2.55
C PHE A 41 15.60 12.70 -1.50
N SER A 42 14.75 11.89 -0.88
CA SER A 42 15.23 10.86 0.03
C SER A 42 14.38 9.61 0.00
N VAL A 43 15.06 8.47 0.03
CA VAL A 43 14.43 7.16 0.04
C VAL A 43 14.84 6.46 1.31
N SER A 44 13.88 6.21 2.17
CA SER A 44 14.01 5.23 3.24
C SER A 44 13.84 3.83 2.65
N LEU A 45 14.78 2.95 2.96
CA LEU A 45 14.73 1.52 2.64
C LEU A 45 15.02 0.76 3.93
N GLY A 46 13.96 0.52 4.70
CA GLY A 46 14.07 -0.14 6.00
C GLY A 46 14.97 0.63 6.97
N THR A 47 16.10 0.03 7.36
CA THR A 47 17.04 0.59 8.34
C THR A 47 18.00 1.64 7.79
N LYS A 48 17.88 1.99 6.50
CA LYS A 48 18.73 3.01 5.85
C LYS A 48 17.88 4.11 5.22
N ILE A 49 18.31 5.35 5.34
CA ILE A 49 17.76 6.50 4.61
C ILE A 49 18.85 7.01 3.67
N TYR A 50 18.58 6.91 2.38
CA TYR A 50 19.41 7.47 1.33
C TYR A 50 18.91 8.89 1.06
N CYS A 51 19.75 9.88 1.33
CA CYS A 51 19.47 11.28 1.10
C CYS A 51 20.28 11.73 -0.11
N LEU A 52 19.59 12.22 -1.13
CA LEU A 52 20.18 12.87 -2.30
C LEU A 52 19.97 14.38 -2.20
N PHE A 53 21.04 15.12 -2.42
CA PHE A 53 21.07 16.59 -2.33
C PHE A 53 20.51 17.10 -1.01
N TYR A 54 21.38 17.19 -0.01
CA TYR A 54 21.02 17.60 1.32
C TYR A 54 21.62 18.95 1.70
N LEU A 55 20.84 19.71 2.46
CA LEU A 55 21.25 20.94 3.11
C LEU A 55 21.01 20.78 4.62
N GLU A 56 22.09 20.70 5.39
CA GLU A 56 22.01 20.77 6.86
C GLU A 56 22.00 22.22 7.30
N ALA A 57 21.06 22.57 8.17
CA ALA A 57 20.93 23.88 8.79
C ALA A 57 20.58 23.74 10.28
N ASP A 58 21.20 24.56 11.11
CA ASP A 58 20.82 24.65 12.52
C ASP A 58 19.44 25.32 12.67
N LEU A 59 18.56 24.69 13.44
CA LEU A 59 17.16 25.12 13.64
C LEU A 59 17.09 26.52 14.31
N TYR A 60 18.14 26.91 15.02
CA TYR A 60 18.31 28.27 15.55
C TYR A 60 18.16 29.34 14.46
N LEU A 61 18.57 29.08 13.21
CA LEU A 61 18.42 30.03 12.09
C LEU A 61 16.99 30.22 11.62
N PHE A 62 16.15 29.17 11.67
CA PHE A 62 14.73 29.30 11.32
C PHE A 62 13.99 30.20 12.33
N SER A 63 14.47 30.26 13.58
CA SER A 63 13.99 31.21 14.58
C SER A 63 14.60 32.62 14.45
N LEU A 64 15.73 32.77 13.77
CA LEU A 64 16.45 34.04 13.60
C LEU A 64 15.93 34.91 12.45
N TRP A 65 14.97 34.43 11.66
CA TRP A 65 14.18 35.30 10.77
C TRP A 65 13.34 36.34 11.53
N VAL A 66 13.26 36.25 12.87
CA VAL A 66 12.43 37.11 13.72
C VAL A 66 13.20 38.03 14.67
N ASN A 67 14.52 37.89 14.87
CA ASN A 67 15.43 38.89 15.50
C ASN A 67 16.61 38.18 16.18
N ARG A 68 17.81 38.27 15.61
CA ARG A 68 19.13 38.44 16.27
C ARG A 68 20.26 37.99 15.33
N THR A 69 21.47 38.44 15.62
CA THR A 69 22.67 38.25 14.79
C THR A 69 23.18 36.79 14.82
N PRO A 70 23.66 36.27 13.67
CA PRO A 70 24.13 34.89 13.55
C PRO A 70 25.47 34.67 14.28
N ARG A 71 25.64 33.49 14.89
CA ARG A 71 26.93 33.02 15.44
C ARG A 71 27.84 32.49 14.30
N PRO A 72 29.17 32.68 14.37
CA PRO A 72 30.08 32.25 13.33
C PRO A 72 30.51 30.78 13.54
N GLY A 73 30.22 29.93 12.55
CA GLY A 73 30.66 28.54 12.48
C GLY A 73 29.81 27.74 11.49
N ASN A 74 30.43 27.20 10.42
CA ASN A 74 29.84 26.48 9.27
C ASN A 74 28.33 26.24 9.34
N ILE A 75 27.60 27.27 8.92
CA ILE A 75 26.18 27.53 9.14
C ILE A 75 25.29 26.65 8.25
N PHE A 76 25.83 26.20 7.12
CA PHE A 76 25.17 25.32 6.17
C PHE A 76 26.17 24.29 5.64
N LYS A 77 25.78 23.02 5.66
CA LYS A 77 26.51 21.96 4.95
C LYS A 77 25.67 21.45 3.80
N PHE A 78 26.19 21.62 2.59
CA PHE A 78 25.61 21.04 1.40
C PHE A 78 26.34 19.75 1.04
N GLY A 79 25.60 18.73 0.63
CA GLY A 79 26.17 17.50 0.11
C GLY A 79 25.24 16.78 -0.85
N TRP A 80 25.79 15.84 -1.60
CA TRP A 80 25.16 15.24 -2.78
C TRP A 80 24.64 13.82 -2.51
N GLY A 81 25.21 13.11 -1.52
CA GLY A 81 24.75 11.79 -1.10
C GLY A 81 25.09 11.50 0.35
N LYS A 82 24.09 11.08 1.14
CA LYS A 82 24.27 10.67 2.54
C LYS A 82 23.43 9.45 2.85
N ILE A 83 24.00 8.52 3.61
CA ILE A 83 23.30 7.32 4.09
C ILE A 83 23.20 7.40 5.61
N ILE A 84 21.99 7.59 6.10
CA ILE A 84 21.69 7.52 7.53
C ILE A 84 21.29 6.08 7.84
N ASN A 85 21.97 5.45 8.78
CA ASN A 85 21.72 4.07 9.15
C ASN A 85 21.21 4.01 10.59
N LEU A 86 20.06 3.35 10.79
CA LEU A 86 19.43 3.18 12.09
C LEU A 86 20.39 2.50 13.08
N HIS A 87 21.20 1.56 12.59
CA HIS A 87 22.17 0.83 13.39
C HIS A 87 23.30 1.71 13.93
N LYS A 88 23.55 2.89 13.36
CA LYS A 88 24.52 3.85 13.90
C LYS A 88 23.95 4.65 15.09
N LEU A 89 22.64 4.86 15.12
CA LEU A 89 21.95 5.60 16.18
C LEU A 89 21.51 4.70 17.34
N GLN A 90 21.32 3.40 17.06
CA GLN A 90 21.12 2.35 18.05
C GLN A 90 22.17 1.26 17.80
N PRO A 91 23.43 1.47 18.24
CA PRO A 91 24.47 0.47 18.09
C PRO A 91 24.01 -0.81 18.81
N LYS A 92 23.97 -1.91 18.06
CA LYS A 92 23.83 -3.24 18.66
C LYS A 92 25.04 -3.42 19.56
N LEU A 93 24.83 -3.75 20.84
CA LEU A 93 25.94 -4.20 21.68
C LEU A 93 26.67 -5.32 20.96
N THR A 94 27.98 -5.16 20.80
CA THR A 94 28.84 -6.17 20.21
C THR A 94 29.00 -7.35 21.16
N ASP A 95 29.37 -8.51 20.62
CA ASP A 95 29.60 -9.73 21.41
C ASP A 95 30.65 -9.50 22.52
N GLN A 96 31.65 -8.66 22.23
CA GLN A 96 32.69 -8.26 23.18
C GLN A 96 32.11 -7.40 24.31
N GLU A 97 31.30 -6.39 24.00
CA GLU A 97 30.66 -5.54 25.01
C GLU A 97 29.66 -6.32 25.88
N LEU A 98 28.93 -7.28 25.30
CA LEU A 98 28.03 -8.15 26.06
C LEU A 98 28.79 -9.11 26.98
N SER A 99 29.91 -9.64 26.50
CA SER A 99 30.78 -10.51 27.30
C SER A 99 31.42 -9.72 28.44
N GLN A 100 31.94 -8.52 28.18
CA GLN A 100 32.49 -7.62 29.21
C GLN A 100 31.44 -7.28 30.27
N LYS A 101 30.23 -6.88 29.87
CA LYS A 101 29.14 -6.60 30.82
C LYS A 101 28.74 -7.82 31.66
N ARG A 102 28.82 -9.02 31.08
CA ARG A 102 28.59 -10.26 31.83
C ARG A 102 29.70 -10.46 32.85
N ASP A 103 30.96 -10.36 32.43
CA ASP A 103 32.12 -10.60 33.29
C ASP A 103 32.17 -9.59 34.45
N ASP A 104 31.86 -8.32 34.17
CA ASP A 104 31.70 -7.27 35.19
C ASP A 104 30.56 -7.61 36.17
N PHE A 105 29.44 -8.13 35.67
CA PHE A 105 28.31 -8.52 36.50
C PHE A 105 28.61 -9.77 37.35
N GLU A 106 29.39 -10.70 36.81
CA GLU A 106 29.87 -11.88 37.53
C GLU A 106 30.77 -11.48 38.71
N ASN A 107 31.67 -10.52 38.51
CA ASN A 107 32.49 -9.94 39.59
C ASN A 107 31.64 -9.29 40.69
N VAL A 108 30.54 -8.63 40.31
CA VAL A 108 29.58 -8.07 41.29
C VAL A 108 28.87 -9.19 42.05
N LEU A 109 28.50 -10.30 41.40
CA LEU A 109 27.80 -11.43 42.03
C LEU A 109 28.67 -12.18 43.06
N ILE A 110 29.99 -12.23 42.87
CA ILE A 110 30.93 -12.85 43.81
C ILE A 110 30.85 -12.16 45.19
N LEU A 111 30.64 -10.84 45.21
CA LEU A 111 30.58 -10.03 46.43
C LEU A 111 29.19 -10.03 47.10
N LYS A 112 28.21 -10.76 46.56
CA LYS A 112 26.81 -10.73 47.00
C LYS A 112 26.43 -11.95 47.84
N GLU A 113 25.67 -11.70 48.90
CA GLU A 113 25.08 -12.75 49.73
C GLU A 113 23.99 -13.54 48.98
N ALA A 114 23.68 -14.76 49.45
CA ALA A 114 22.71 -15.67 48.83
C ALA A 114 21.32 -15.03 48.66
N PHE A 115 20.81 -14.33 49.68
CA PHE A 115 19.53 -13.62 49.61
C PHE A 115 19.51 -12.52 48.53
N GLN A 116 20.61 -11.80 48.36
CA GLN A 116 20.73 -10.76 47.33
C GLN A 116 20.80 -11.37 45.92
N LYS A 117 21.48 -12.52 45.78
CA LYS A 117 21.52 -13.32 44.54
C LYS A 117 20.11 -13.79 44.14
N GLU A 118 19.28 -14.23 45.09
CA GLU A 118 17.90 -14.63 44.84
C GLU A 118 17.02 -13.45 44.36
N ILE A 119 17.09 -12.30 45.03
CA ILE A 119 16.38 -11.08 44.59
C ILE A 119 16.77 -10.69 43.16
N LEU A 120 18.07 -10.72 42.85
CA LEU A 120 18.57 -10.41 41.51
C LEU A 120 18.04 -11.39 40.47
N THR A 121 17.98 -12.68 40.80
CA THR A 121 17.42 -13.72 39.92
C THR A 121 15.97 -13.41 39.57
N ASN A 122 15.13 -13.20 40.59
CA ASN A 122 13.71 -12.88 40.40
C ASN A 122 13.51 -11.58 39.61
N THR A 123 14.35 -10.58 39.86
CA THR A 123 14.33 -9.30 39.14
C THR A 123 14.66 -9.48 37.66
N ILE A 124 15.68 -10.28 37.32
CA ILE A 124 16.06 -10.53 35.93
C ILE A 124 14.96 -11.32 35.22
N LEU A 125 14.41 -12.36 35.85
CA LEU A 125 13.31 -13.14 35.29
C LEU A 125 12.08 -12.28 35.02
N HIS A 126 11.70 -11.39 35.95
CA HIS A 126 10.61 -10.44 35.74
C HIS A 126 10.87 -9.55 34.51
N LYS A 127 12.09 -8.99 34.39
CA LYS A 127 12.45 -8.15 33.24
C LYS A 127 12.44 -8.90 31.92
N ILE A 128 12.85 -10.17 31.92
CA ILE A 128 12.77 -11.04 30.72
C ILE A 128 11.30 -11.23 30.33
N ASN A 129 10.42 -11.53 31.29
CA ASN A 129 8.99 -11.71 31.05
C ASN A 129 8.35 -10.42 30.49
N ASP A 130 8.66 -9.26 31.07
CA ASP A 130 8.18 -7.97 30.56
C ASP A 130 8.59 -7.74 29.10
N LEU A 131 9.84 -8.06 28.76
CA LEU A 131 10.34 -7.93 27.40
C LEU A 131 9.64 -8.91 26.44
N GLN A 132 9.34 -10.13 26.87
CA GLN A 132 8.56 -11.10 26.08
C GLN A 132 7.13 -10.59 25.83
N LEU A 133 6.48 -9.98 26.83
CA LEU A 133 5.17 -9.34 26.66
C LEU A 133 5.22 -8.18 25.66
N ILE A 134 6.27 -7.35 25.69
CA ILE A 134 6.48 -6.27 24.71
C ILE A 134 6.65 -6.83 23.30
N ARG A 135 7.40 -7.93 23.13
CA ARG A 135 7.55 -8.60 21.83
C ARG A 135 6.21 -9.13 21.31
N GLY A 136 5.43 -9.78 22.17
CA GLY A 136 4.07 -10.25 21.82
C GLY A 136 3.16 -9.11 21.36
N LYS A 137 3.15 -7.98 22.07
CA LYS A 137 2.41 -6.77 21.67
C LYS A 137 2.90 -6.21 20.33
N SER A 138 4.22 -6.19 20.12
CA SER A 138 4.84 -5.69 18.88
C SER A 138 4.49 -6.56 17.67
N PHE A 139 4.47 -7.89 17.85
CA PHE A 139 4.04 -8.84 16.83
C PHE A 139 2.55 -8.70 16.50
N ASN A 140 1.69 -8.52 17.51
CA ASN A 140 0.26 -8.28 17.26
C ASN A 140 0.02 -6.97 16.49
N LYS A 141 0.77 -5.90 16.80
CA LYS A 141 0.73 -4.66 16.01
C LYS A 141 1.15 -4.90 14.56
N PHE A 142 2.24 -5.64 14.35
CA PHE A 142 2.69 -6.01 13.00
C PHE A 142 1.60 -6.73 12.20
N LEU A 143 0.91 -7.70 12.80
CA LEU A 143 -0.18 -8.41 12.13
C LEU A 143 -1.36 -7.48 11.81
N ALA A 144 -1.76 -6.61 12.76
CA ALA A 144 -2.81 -5.63 12.52
C ALA A 144 -2.47 -4.69 11.36
N TYR A 145 -1.21 -4.29 11.25
CA TYR A 145 -0.71 -3.44 10.17
C TYR A 145 -0.79 -4.12 8.80
N LEU A 146 -0.44 -5.40 8.71
CA LEU A 146 -0.63 -6.18 7.47
C LEU A 146 -2.11 -6.32 7.10
N ALA A 147 -2.98 -6.53 8.09
CA ALA A 147 -4.43 -6.62 7.87
C ALA A 147 -5.00 -5.30 7.33
N ILE A 148 -4.58 -4.15 7.87
CA ILE A 148 -4.98 -2.83 7.36
C ILE A 148 -4.56 -2.67 5.89
N ILE A 149 -3.32 -3.04 5.54
CA ILE A 149 -2.86 -2.96 4.15
C ILE A 149 -3.70 -3.89 3.27
N ALA A 150 -3.90 -5.14 3.66
CA ALA A 150 -4.68 -6.12 2.92
C ALA A 150 -6.13 -5.66 2.69
N LEU A 151 -6.71 -4.90 3.62
CA LEU A 151 -8.03 -4.29 3.48
C LEU A 151 -8.02 -3.06 2.56
N LEU A 152 -6.97 -2.25 2.59
CA LEU A 152 -6.87 -1.07 1.75
C LEU A 152 -6.63 -1.41 0.27
N ILE A 153 -5.84 -2.46 -0.04
CA ILE A 153 -5.50 -2.81 -1.44
C ILE A 153 -6.71 -2.92 -2.35
N PRO A 154 -7.73 -3.73 -2.02
CA PRO A 154 -8.90 -3.88 -2.87
C PRO A 154 -9.70 -2.58 -3.02
N ILE A 155 -9.68 -1.69 -2.03
CA ILE A 155 -10.44 -0.43 -2.06
C ILE A 155 -9.86 0.51 -3.12
N TYR A 156 -8.53 0.62 -3.21
CA TYR A 156 -7.90 1.56 -4.14
C TYR A 156 -7.58 0.96 -5.52
N LEU A 157 -7.54 -0.36 -5.64
CA LEU A 157 -7.18 -1.04 -6.89
C LEU A 157 -8.00 -0.60 -8.11
N PRO A 158 -9.35 -0.45 -8.03
CA PRO A 158 -10.15 0.01 -9.17
C PRO A 158 -9.77 1.41 -9.64
N TYR A 159 -9.36 2.28 -8.72
CA TYR A 159 -8.97 3.65 -9.04
C TYR A 159 -7.60 3.69 -9.71
N ILE A 160 -6.64 2.91 -9.21
CA ILE A 160 -5.29 2.82 -9.79
C ILE A 160 -5.33 2.24 -11.20
N LEU A 161 -6.15 1.20 -11.43
CA LEU A 161 -6.28 0.56 -12.75
C LEU A 161 -6.86 1.49 -13.83
N ARG A 162 -7.57 2.55 -13.42
CA ARG A 162 -8.19 3.54 -14.33
C ARG A 162 -7.42 4.86 -14.40
N ILE A 163 -6.11 4.83 -14.17
CA ILE A 163 -5.28 6.05 -14.17
C ILE A 163 -5.28 6.77 -15.51
N ASP A 164 -5.50 6.04 -16.60
CA ASP A 164 -5.65 6.53 -17.97
C ASP A 164 -6.82 7.53 -18.10
N SER A 165 -7.95 7.25 -17.45
CA SER A 165 -9.16 8.08 -17.48
C SER A 165 -9.00 9.46 -16.83
N ILE A 166 -7.90 9.68 -16.10
CA ILE A 166 -7.62 10.88 -15.29
C ILE A 166 -6.82 11.92 -16.08
N PHE A 167 -6.08 11.51 -17.12
CA PHE A 167 -5.25 12.45 -17.89
C PHE A 167 -6.07 13.46 -18.71
N ASN A 168 -7.34 13.19 -18.96
CA ASN A 168 -8.27 14.10 -19.63
C ASN A 168 -9.02 15.04 -18.65
N LYS A 169 -8.71 14.99 -17.35
CA LYS A 169 -9.35 15.80 -16.29
C LYS A 169 -8.53 17.07 -15.98
N PRO A 170 -9.10 18.04 -15.23
CA PRO A 170 -8.39 19.27 -14.89
C PRO A 170 -7.04 19.00 -14.22
N PHE A 171 -6.02 19.75 -14.65
CA PHE A 171 -4.61 19.53 -14.27
C PHE A 171 -4.40 19.40 -12.75
N LEU A 172 -4.99 20.29 -11.96
CA LEU A 172 -4.73 20.36 -10.51
C LEU A 172 -5.19 19.09 -9.75
N PRO A 173 -6.45 18.64 -9.84
CA PRO A 173 -6.86 17.38 -9.22
C PRO A 173 -6.16 16.14 -9.81
N THR A 174 -5.86 16.12 -11.11
CA THR A 174 -5.03 15.04 -11.70
C THR A 174 -3.63 15.00 -11.09
N PHE A 175 -2.98 16.14 -10.93
CA PHE A 175 -1.66 16.25 -10.30
C PHE A 175 -1.69 15.76 -8.84
N ILE A 176 -2.68 16.19 -8.06
CA ILE A 176 -2.85 15.75 -6.66
C ILE A 176 -3.07 14.24 -6.60
N TYR A 177 -3.90 13.69 -7.48
CA TYR A 177 -4.16 12.25 -7.55
C TYR A 177 -2.88 11.44 -7.83
N VAL A 178 -2.12 11.84 -8.85
CA VAL A 178 -0.87 11.16 -9.24
C VAL A 178 0.17 11.26 -8.12
N LEU A 179 0.36 12.46 -7.55
CA LEU A 179 1.30 12.67 -6.45
C LEU A 179 0.95 11.82 -5.23
N SER A 180 -0.33 11.79 -4.85
CA SER A 180 -0.82 11.00 -3.71
C SER A 180 -0.59 9.50 -3.94
N SER A 181 -0.85 9.02 -5.17
CA SER A 181 -0.63 7.61 -5.55
C SER A 181 0.84 7.22 -5.47
N ILE A 182 1.76 8.08 -5.91
CA ILE A 182 3.21 7.87 -5.79
C ILE A 182 3.62 7.79 -4.32
N ILE A 183 3.08 8.65 -3.46
CA ILE A 183 3.39 8.64 -2.02
C ILE A 183 2.88 7.36 -1.35
N ILE A 184 1.68 6.87 -1.71
CA ILE A 184 1.16 5.59 -1.22
C ILE A 184 2.08 4.44 -1.65
N LEU A 185 2.45 4.37 -2.94
CA LEU A 185 3.35 3.33 -3.45
C LEU A 185 4.71 3.35 -2.73
N PHE A 186 5.29 4.54 -2.55
CA PHE A 186 6.52 4.72 -1.79
C PHE A 186 6.38 4.20 -0.35
N SER A 187 5.26 4.49 0.31
CA SER A 187 4.99 4.06 1.68
C SER A 187 4.80 2.54 1.77
N LEU A 188 4.12 1.93 0.80
CA LEU A 188 3.95 0.47 0.72
C LEU A 188 5.29 -0.25 0.56
N VAL A 189 6.15 0.22 -0.35
CA VAL A 189 7.51 -0.32 -0.52
C VAL A 189 8.29 -0.23 0.77
N ASN A 190 8.22 0.90 1.48
CA ASN A 190 8.85 1.04 2.79
C ASN A 190 8.33 0.01 3.79
N VAL A 191 7.02 -0.15 3.93
CA VAL A 191 6.43 -1.14 4.83
C VAL A 191 6.90 -2.54 4.47
N LEU A 192 6.94 -2.92 3.19
CA LEU A 192 7.45 -4.22 2.76
C LEU A 192 8.92 -4.46 3.20
N PHE A 193 9.79 -3.46 3.05
CA PHE A 193 11.17 -3.56 3.54
C PHE A 193 11.26 -3.69 5.06
N PHE A 194 10.43 -2.97 5.82
CA PHE A 194 10.38 -3.15 7.27
C PHE A 194 9.84 -4.54 7.63
N SER A 195 8.82 -5.04 6.93
CA SER A 195 8.19 -6.34 7.17
C SER A 195 9.20 -7.47 6.91
N TYR A 196 9.94 -7.37 5.82
CA TYR A 196 11.04 -8.30 5.53
C TYR A 196 12.09 -8.30 6.66
N ASN A 197 12.53 -7.12 7.11
CA ASN A 197 13.51 -7.02 8.19
C ASN A 197 12.99 -7.49 9.55
N PHE A 198 11.67 -7.40 9.78
CA PHE A 198 11.01 -7.89 10.98
C PHE A 198 10.85 -9.42 10.97
N LEU A 199 10.46 -9.99 9.83
CA LEU A 199 10.28 -11.44 9.63
C LEU A 199 11.59 -12.20 9.47
N LYS A 200 12.65 -11.54 9.01
CA LYS A 200 13.96 -12.17 8.83
C LYS A 200 14.40 -12.82 10.15
N VAL A 201 14.60 -14.15 10.11
CA VAL A 201 15.04 -14.95 11.24
C VAL A 201 16.30 -14.32 11.84
N GLN A 202 16.19 -13.93 13.10
CA GLN A 202 17.32 -13.41 13.86
C GLN A 202 17.94 -14.57 14.64
N THR A 203 19.23 -14.79 14.44
CA THR A 203 20.00 -15.70 15.28
C THR A 203 20.19 -15.05 16.64
N TYR A 204 19.67 -15.69 17.68
CA TYR A 204 19.91 -15.32 19.07
C TYR A 204 21.02 -16.19 19.64
N ARG A 205 21.98 -15.59 20.33
CA ARG A 205 22.94 -16.34 21.13
C ARG A 205 22.37 -16.48 22.52
N GLN A 206 22.34 -17.70 23.01
CA GLN A 206 21.95 -18.02 24.38
C GLN A 206 23.18 -18.41 25.18
N PHE A 207 23.14 -18.17 26.49
CA PHE A 207 24.16 -18.71 27.36
C PHE A 207 24.16 -20.23 27.33
N LEU A 208 25.33 -20.84 27.11
CA LEU A 208 25.45 -22.29 26.98
C LEU A 208 25.27 -22.98 28.33
N PHE A 209 24.29 -23.88 28.41
CA PHE A 209 24.05 -24.73 29.59
C PHE A 209 25.30 -25.50 30.04
N ASN A 210 26.17 -25.89 29.09
CA ASN A 210 27.44 -26.56 29.37
C ASN A 210 28.34 -25.75 30.33
N LYS A 211 28.29 -24.42 30.30
CA LYS A 211 29.06 -23.55 31.20
C LYS A 211 28.56 -23.62 32.64
N ILE A 212 27.27 -23.86 32.83
CA ILE A 212 26.63 -24.04 34.15
C ILE A 212 26.95 -25.45 34.66
N LYS A 213 26.79 -26.46 33.80
CA LYS A 213 27.01 -27.87 34.14
C LYS A 213 28.45 -28.18 34.60
N ASN A 214 29.44 -27.50 34.01
CA ASN A 214 30.85 -27.73 34.32
C ASN A 214 31.40 -26.80 35.41
N ALA A 215 30.54 -26.16 36.20
CA ALA A 215 30.97 -25.37 37.35
C ALA A 215 31.48 -26.30 38.47
N SER A 216 32.51 -25.88 39.19
CA SER A 216 33.25 -26.72 40.14
C SER A 216 32.58 -26.79 41.52
N SER A 217 31.69 -25.85 41.82
CA SER A 217 30.97 -25.75 43.11
C SER A 217 29.52 -25.28 42.94
N ASN A 218 28.69 -25.52 43.95
CA ASN A 218 27.29 -25.06 43.96
C ASN A 218 27.19 -23.52 43.91
N ASP A 219 28.10 -22.79 44.56
CA ASP A 219 28.10 -21.33 44.52
C ASP A 219 28.55 -20.81 43.14
N GLU A 220 29.57 -21.42 42.53
CA GLU A 220 29.98 -21.10 41.15
C GLU A 220 28.85 -21.42 40.15
N THR A 221 28.09 -22.50 40.37
CA THR A 221 26.93 -22.86 39.56
C THR A 221 25.85 -21.78 39.62
N SER A 222 25.53 -21.29 40.82
CA SER A 222 24.56 -20.21 41.03
C SER A 222 25.00 -18.92 40.35
N ILE A 223 26.27 -18.53 40.52
CA ILE A 223 26.85 -17.34 39.89
C ILE A 223 26.76 -17.44 38.36
N LYS A 224 27.17 -18.57 37.76
CA LYS A 224 27.11 -18.76 36.31
C LYS A 224 25.69 -18.82 35.77
N TYR A 225 24.73 -19.36 36.53
CA TYR A 225 23.32 -19.34 36.15
C TYR A 225 22.77 -17.91 36.11
N ILE A 226 22.98 -17.11 37.15
CA ILE A 226 22.49 -15.73 37.24
C ILE A 226 23.18 -14.85 36.19
N SER A 227 24.48 -15.04 35.99
CA SER A 227 25.27 -14.39 34.93
C SER A 227 24.74 -14.76 33.53
N GLY A 228 24.37 -16.02 33.30
CA GLY A 228 23.71 -16.48 32.08
C GLY A 228 22.35 -15.82 31.85
N LEU A 229 21.49 -15.75 32.88
CA LEU A 229 20.21 -15.04 32.80
C LEU A 229 20.40 -13.55 32.48
N TYR A 230 21.40 -12.91 33.07
CA TYR A 230 21.74 -11.52 32.79
C TYR A 230 22.17 -11.32 31.33
N PHE A 231 23.00 -12.23 30.81
CA PHE A 231 23.41 -12.22 29.41
C PHE A 231 22.21 -12.34 28.46
N ASP A 232 21.34 -13.33 28.71
CA ASP A 232 20.14 -13.56 27.92
C ASP A 232 19.18 -12.36 27.99
N TRP A 233 19.02 -11.75 29.17
CA TRP A 233 18.24 -10.53 29.34
C TRP A 233 18.75 -9.38 28.46
N GLN A 234 20.07 -9.16 28.39
CA GLN A 234 20.64 -8.09 27.57
C GLN A 234 20.46 -8.36 26.07
N GLU A 235 20.64 -9.60 25.62
CA GLU A 235 20.38 -10.01 24.23
C GLU A 235 18.91 -9.82 23.85
N ILE A 236 17.98 -10.30 24.69
CA ILE A 236 16.54 -10.11 24.49
C ILE A 236 16.21 -8.63 24.44
N ARG A 237 16.74 -7.82 25.37
CA ARG A 237 16.50 -6.37 25.41
C ARG A 237 16.93 -5.68 24.10
N ASN A 238 18.11 -6.04 23.59
CA ASN A 238 18.64 -5.50 22.35
C ASN A 238 17.76 -5.87 21.15
N SER A 239 17.34 -7.14 21.07
CA SER A 239 16.38 -7.59 20.06
C SER A 239 15.04 -6.87 20.14
N THR A 240 14.44 -6.81 21.32
CA THR A 240 13.14 -6.16 21.53
C THR A 240 13.21 -4.67 21.17
N THR A 241 14.32 -4.00 21.49
CA THR A 241 14.52 -2.59 21.11
C THR A 241 14.50 -2.43 19.59
N LYS A 242 15.22 -3.30 18.87
CA LYS A 242 15.22 -3.31 17.40
C LYS A 242 13.82 -3.57 16.83
N GLU A 243 13.12 -4.59 17.33
CA GLU A 243 11.75 -4.93 16.90
C GLU A 243 10.80 -3.75 17.10
N VAL A 244 10.77 -3.15 18.28
CA VAL A 244 9.93 -1.98 18.59
C VAL A 244 10.24 -0.80 17.67
N THR A 245 11.53 -0.54 17.39
CA THR A 245 11.93 0.51 16.45
C THR A 245 11.42 0.25 15.03
N LEU A 246 11.46 -1.00 14.55
CA LEU A 246 10.90 -1.36 13.24
C LEU A 246 9.38 -1.12 13.21
N ILE A 247 8.66 -1.55 14.24
CA ILE A 247 7.19 -1.36 14.36
C ILE A 247 6.82 0.13 14.36
N LYS A 248 7.52 0.97 15.11
CA LYS A 248 7.28 2.42 15.12
C LYS A 248 7.49 3.06 13.74
N ASN A 249 8.50 2.59 13.00
CA ASN A 249 8.73 3.06 11.64
C ASN A 249 7.61 2.60 10.68
N MET A 250 7.14 1.36 10.80
CA MET A 250 5.97 0.88 10.05
C MET A 250 4.72 1.71 10.35
N GLU A 251 4.45 1.99 11.63
CA GLU A 251 3.31 2.79 12.09
C GLU A 251 3.27 4.17 11.41
N LYS A 252 4.44 4.80 11.30
CA LYS A 252 4.61 6.04 10.54
C LYS A 252 4.17 5.88 9.07
N TYR A 253 4.65 4.89 8.33
CA TYR A 253 4.25 4.70 6.92
C TYR A 253 2.78 4.27 6.75
N LEU A 254 2.22 3.53 7.70
CA LEU A 254 0.80 3.17 7.68
C LEU A 254 -0.10 4.38 7.84
N THR A 255 0.28 5.31 8.72
CA THR A 255 -0.44 6.58 8.87
C THR A 255 -0.43 7.36 7.54
N HIS A 256 0.67 7.31 6.78
CA HIS A 256 0.73 7.90 5.43
C HIS A 256 -0.22 7.22 4.46
N ILE A 257 -0.17 5.89 4.41
CA ILE A 257 -1.05 5.12 3.53
C ILE A 257 -2.50 5.47 3.82
N VAL A 258 -2.93 5.53 5.09
CA VAL A 258 -4.30 5.87 5.47
C VAL A 258 -4.66 7.31 5.05
N ILE A 259 -3.86 8.31 5.41
CA ILE A 259 -4.15 9.72 5.10
C ILE A 259 -4.22 9.95 3.58
N TRP A 260 -3.22 9.46 2.84
CA TRP A 260 -3.18 9.64 1.39
C TRP A 260 -4.24 8.81 0.68
N SER A 261 -4.64 7.65 1.22
CA SER A 261 -5.78 6.89 0.67
C SER A 261 -7.08 7.67 0.78
N ILE A 262 -7.32 8.37 1.90
CA ILE A 262 -8.49 9.24 2.05
C ILE A 262 -8.45 10.36 1.00
N ILE A 263 -7.30 11.01 0.82
CA ILE A 263 -7.13 12.08 -0.18
C ILE A 263 -7.39 11.55 -1.60
N VAL A 264 -6.81 10.40 -1.95
CA VAL A 264 -7.04 9.75 -3.26
C VAL A 264 -8.51 9.47 -3.46
N LEU A 265 -9.21 8.93 -2.46
CA LEU A 265 -10.63 8.61 -2.57
C LEU A 265 -11.49 9.86 -2.76
N VAL A 266 -11.23 10.93 -2.00
CA VAL A 266 -11.92 12.22 -2.15
C VAL A 266 -11.70 12.81 -3.54
N VAL A 267 -10.46 12.84 -4.02
CA VAL A 267 -10.12 13.37 -5.35
C VAL A 267 -10.73 12.50 -6.44
N ALA A 268 -10.66 11.17 -6.30
CA ALA A 268 -11.22 10.23 -7.28
C ALA A 268 -12.74 10.34 -7.40
N THR A 269 -13.41 10.57 -6.26
CA THR A 269 -14.86 10.80 -6.21
C THR A 269 -15.19 12.15 -6.84
N ALA A 270 -14.46 13.22 -6.51
CA ALA A 270 -14.66 14.55 -7.11
C ALA A 270 -14.42 14.56 -8.63
N LEU A 271 -13.51 13.71 -9.12
CA LEU A 271 -13.22 13.54 -10.55
C LEU A 271 -14.19 12.58 -11.27
N ASN A 272 -15.11 11.95 -10.54
CA ASN A 272 -16.06 10.96 -11.06
C ASN A 272 -15.35 9.80 -11.80
N ILE A 273 -14.23 9.32 -11.26
CA ILE A 273 -13.47 8.18 -11.82
C ILE A 273 -14.32 6.89 -11.77
N ASN A 274 -15.33 6.86 -10.90
CA ASN A 274 -16.31 5.78 -10.75
C ASN A 274 -17.47 5.82 -11.75
N ASN A 275 -17.57 6.79 -12.66
CA ASN A 275 -18.68 6.82 -13.64
C ASN A 275 -18.59 5.70 -14.71
N GLY A 276 -17.56 4.86 -14.66
CA GLY A 276 -17.54 3.57 -15.36
C GLY A 276 -17.95 2.36 -14.49
N PHE A 277 -18.40 2.59 -13.25
CA PHE A 277 -19.05 1.62 -12.35
C PHE A 277 -20.49 2.04 -12.01
N GLU A 278 -20.86 3.29 -12.24
CA GLU A 278 -22.25 3.58 -12.56
C GLU A 278 -22.59 2.74 -13.79
N LYS A 279 -23.33 1.65 -13.59
CA LYS A 279 -24.41 1.34 -14.51
C LYS A 279 -25.04 2.70 -14.77
N LYS A 280 -24.85 3.27 -15.96
CA LYS A 280 -25.66 4.42 -16.39
C LYS A 280 -27.06 4.04 -15.92
N PRO A 281 -27.75 4.83 -15.09
CA PRO A 281 -29.17 4.57 -14.90
C PRO A 281 -29.68 4.44 -16.33
N HIS A 282 -30.17 3.26 -16.70
CA HIS A 282 -30.87 3.11 -17.94
C HIS A 282 -31.96 4.15 -17.83
N THR A 283 -31.73 5.30 -18.44
CA THR A 283 -32.80 6.08 -19.00
C THR A 283 -33.47 5.06 -19.87
N ILE A 284 -34.58 4.51 -19.36
CA ILE A 284 -35.55 3.78 -20.14
C ILE A 284 -35.94 4.82 -21.19
N SER A 285 -35.19 4.78 -22.30
CA SER A 285 -35.45 5.61 -23.45
C SER A 285 -36.84 5.22 -23.85
N GLN A 286 -37.71 6.23 -23.90
CA GLN A 286 -39.09 6.11 -24.31
C GLN A 286 -39.21 5.07 -25.43
N THR A 287 -40.13 4.14 -25.21
CA THR A 287 -40.62 3.05 -26.05
C THR A 287 -40.73 3.43 -27.54
N LYS A 288 -39.59 3.52 -28.24
CA LYS A 288 -39.54 3.53 -29.69
C LYS A 288 -39.07 2.16 -30.12
N ASN A 289 -39.99 1.42 -30.74
CA ASN A 289 -39.64 0.25 -31.52
C ASN A 289 -38.59 0.68 -32.55
N GLU A 290 -37.50 -0.07 -32.65
CA GLU A 290 -36.45 0.22 -33.60
C GLU A 290 -36.66 -0.62 -34.85
N ILE A 291 -36.51 -0.01 -36.02
CA ILE A 291 -36.56 -0.69 -37.30
C ILE A 291 -35.21 -0.49 -37.96
N HIS A 292 -34.54 -1.60 -38.25
CA HIS A 292 -33.25 -1.62 -38.90
C HIS A 292 -33.35 -2.36 -40.23
N ILE A 293 -32.75 -1.81 -41.27
CA ILE A 293 -32.72 -2.39 -42.61
C ILE A 293 -31.27 -2.72 -42.94
N LEU A 294 -30.99 -3.99 -43.19
CA LEU A 294 -29.69 -4.51 -43.54
C LEU A 294 -29.66 -4.91 -45.02
N ASP A 295 -28.61 -4.52 -45.71
CA ASP A 295 -28.37 -4.91 -47.10
C ASP A 295 -27.73 -6.30 -47.15
N SER A 296 -28.51 -7.31 -47.56
CA SER A 296 -28.05 -8.70 -47.65
C SER A 296 -27.34 -9.03 -48.97
N SER A 297 -27.19 -8.08 -49.89
CA SER A 297 -26.45 -8.27 -51.15
C SER A 297 -24.92 -8.31 -50.96
N LEU A 298 -24.46 -7.88 -49.78
CA LEU A 298 -23.05 -7.84 -49.41
C LEU A 298 -22.49 -9.24 -49.14
N ASP A 299 -21.21 -9.44 -49.46
CA ASP A 299 -20.49 -10.65 -49.05
C ASP A 299 -20.48 -10.75 -47.52
N THR A 300 -20.51 -11.96 -46.99
CA THR A 300 -20.72 -12.21 -45.55
C THR A 300 -19.74 -11.44 -44.67
N LYS A 301 -18.47 -11.30 -45.08
CA LYS A 301 -17.49 -10.58 -44.27
C LYS A 301 -17.81 -9.09 -44.22
N SER A 302 -18.13 -8.47 -45.36
CA SER A 302 -18.48 -7.05 -45.38
C SER A 302 -19.84 -6.79 -44.72
N PHE A 303 -20.80 -7.70 -44.85
CA PHE A 303 -22.09 -7.68 -44.17
C PHE A 303 -21.93 -7.54 -42.65
N PHE A 304 -21.25 -8.51 -42.03
CA PHE A 304 -21.05 -8.52 -40.56
C PHE A 304 -20.20 -7.34 -40.07
N SER A 305 -19.21 -6.89 -40.85
CA SER A 305 -18.40 -5.73 -40.47
C SER A 305 -19.19 -4.41 -40.47
N LYS A 306 -20.17 -4.25 -41.39
CA LYS A 306 -21.00 -3.04 -41.45
C LYS A 306 -22.16 -3.07 -40.46
N SER A 307 -22.60 -4.26 -40.05
CA SER A 307 -23.69 -4.45 -39.08
C SER A 307 -23.20 -4.78 -37.67
N GLU A 308 -21.90 -4.68 -37.39
CA GLU A 308 -21.27 -5.14 -36.14
C GLU A 308 -21.88 -4.45 -34.91
N ASP A 309 -21.97 -3.12 -34.94
CA ASP A 309 -22.54 -2.34 -33.83
C ASP A 309 -24.00 -2.73 -33.55
N LEU A 310 -24.79 -2.96 -34.60
CA LEU A 310 -26.19 -3.36 -34.49
C LEU A 310 -26.32 -4.76 -33.90
N LEU A 311 -25.52 -5.72 -34.35
CA LEU A 311 -25.56 -7.09 -33.85
C LEU A 311 -25.08 -7.17 -32.40
N ASN A 312 -24.05 -6.41 -32.03
CA ASN A 312 -23.57 -6.29 -30.66
C ASN A 312 -24.63 -5.66 -29.74
N ASN A 313 -25.38 -4.66 -30.23
CA ASN A 313 -26.49 -4.06 -29.50
C ASN A 313 -27.61 -5.08 -29.28
N ILE A 314 -27.98 -5.84 -30.33
CA ILE A 314 -29.02 -6.87 -30.20
C ILE A 314 -28.59 -8.00 -29.27
N GLN A 315 -27.33 -8.45 -29.36
CA GLN A 315 -26.79 -9.45 -28.45
C GLN A 315 -26.86 -8.99 -27.00
N THR A 316 -26.40 -7.77 -26.72
CA THR A 316 -26.43 -7.20 -25.37
C THR A 316 -27.87 -7.10 -24.85
N GLY A 317 -28.80 -6.58 -25.65
CA GLY A 317 -30.20 -6.45 -25.24
C GLY A 317 -30.94 -7.78 -25.05
N LEU A 318 -30.60 -8.82 -25.81
CA LEU A 318 -31.14 -10.18 -25.60
C LEU A 318 -30.65 -10.78 -24.27
N LEU A 319 -29.37 -10.59 -23.93
CA LEU A 319 -28.78 -11.06 -22.67
C LEU A 319 -29.29 -10.28 -21.45
N GLU A 320 -29.53 -8.98 -21.61
CA GLU A 320 -30.01 -8.09 -20.56
C GLU A 320 -31.53 -8.13 -20.36
N ASN A 321 -32.26 -8.88 -21.21
CA ASN A 321 -33.73 -9.03 -21.18
C ASN A 321 -34.49 -7.72 -21.50
N ASP A 322 -33.88 -6.86 -22.32
CA ASP A 322 -34.43 -5.56 -22.72
C ASP A 322 -35.49 -5.68 -23.82
N TYR A 323 -35.56 -6.83 -24.47
CA TYR A 323 -36.43 -7.05 -25.63
C TYR A 323 -37.65 -7.92 -25.28
N LYS A 324 -38.81 -7.43 -25.71
CA LYS A 324 -40.08 -8.15 -25.65
C LYS A 324 -40.19 -9.11 -26.83
N GLU A 325 -39.92 -8.60 -28.03
CA GLU A 325 -40.04 -9.34 -29.27
C GLU A 325 -39.03 -8.81 -30.31
N ILE A 326 -38.44 -9.71 -31.10
CA ILE A 326 -37.66 -9.38 -32.28
C ILE A 326 -38.35 -9.99 -33.49
N ILE A 327 -38.71 -9.17 -34.47
CA ILE A 327 -39.32 -9.61 -35.72
C ILE A 327 -38.27 -9.47 -36.83
N ILE A 328 -38.00 -10.55 -37.54
CA ILE A 328 -37.10 -10.56 -38.68
C ILE A 328 -37.91 -10.80 -39.93
N ILE A 329 -37.83 -9.86 -40.88
CA ILE A 329 -38.52 -9.94 -42.16
C ILE A 329 -37.49 -10.12 -43.27
N SER A 330 -37.67 -11.16 -44.08
CA SER A 330 -36.85 -11.44 -45.26
C SER A 330 -37.70 -11.77 -46.47
N ASN A 331 -37.16 -11.56 -47.68
CA ASN A 331 -37.83 -11.91 -48.92
C ASN A 331 -37.66 -13.41 -49.24
N LYS A 332 -38.75 -14.07 -49.63
CA LYS A 332 -38.83 -15.52 -49.91
C LYS A 332 -37.88 -16.02 -50.99
N GLU A 333 -37.50 -15.17 -51.94
CA GLU A 333 -36.72 -15.58 -53.12
C GLU A 333 -35.23 -15.80 -52.83
N GLU A 334 -34.69 -15.28 -51.71
CA GLU A 334 -33.29 -15.49 -51.33
C GLU A 334 -33.14 -15.64 -49.81
N SER A 335 -33.17 -16.87 -49.32
CA SER A 335 -32.61 -17.20 -48.00
C SER A 335 -31.08 -17.06 -48.07
N THR A 336 -30.59 -15.83 -48.07
CA THR A 336 -29.15 -15.54 -48.10
C THR A 336 -28.46 -16.18 -46.89
N ASP A 337 -27.23 -16.66 -47.06
CA ASP A 337 -26.37 -17.18 -45.97
C ASP A 337 -26.35 -16.22 -44.77
N ASN A 338 -26.37 -14.91 -45.04
CA ASN A 338 -26.39 -13.84 -44.05
C ASN A 338 -27.66 -13.86 -43.17
N TYR A 339 -28.83 -14.16 -43.75
CA TYR A 339 -30.09 -14.31 -43.01
C TYR A 339 -30.05 -15.46 -42.01
N SER A 340 -29.63 -16.65 -42.47
CA SER A 340 -29.55 -17.85 -41.63
C SER A 340 -28.62 -17.63 -40.43
N ARG A 341 -27.48 -16.97 -40.64
CA ARG A 341 -26.51 -16.66 -39.59
C ARG A 341 -27.02 -15.64 -38.58
N ILE A 342 -27.74 -14.59 -39.02
CA ILE A 342 -28.39 -13.66 -38.09
C ILE A 342 -29.38 -14.42 -37.21
N PHE A 343 -30.21 -15.26 -37.82
CA PHE A 343 -31.20 -16.02 -37.07
C PHE A 343 -30.57 -16.98 -36.06
N GLU A 344 -29.45 -17.63 -36.41
CA GLU A 344 -28.66 -18.45 -35.50
C GLU A 344 -28.06 -17.63 -34.35
N ILE A 345 -27.51 -16.45 -34.63
CA ILE A 345 -26.99 -15.52 -33.61
C ILE A 345 -28.10 -15.15 -32.63
N LEU A 346 -29.27 -14.76 -33.13
CA LEU A 346 -30.40 -14.37 -32.29
C LEU A 346 -30.90 -15.53 -31.43
N LYS A 347 -30.96 -16.74 -31.98
CA LYS A 347 -31.28 -17.95 -31.21
C LYS A 347 -30.24 -18.27 -30.14
N ALA A 348 -28.95 -18.17 -30.47
CA ALA A 348 -27.86 -18.49 -29.56
C ALA A 348 -27.83 -17.56 -28.34
N TYR A 349 -28.14 -16.27 -28.53
CA TYR A 349 -28.12 -15.27 -27.46
C TYR A 349 -29.48 -15.08 -26.77
N ASN A 350 -30.53 -15.79 -27.17
CA ASN A 350 -31.85 -15.71 -26.56
C ASN A 350 -31.97 -16.51 -25.24
N ALA A 351 -31.13 -16.18 -24.25
CA ALA A 351 -31.13 -16.85 -22.95
C ALA A 351 -32.42 -16.58 -22.14
N ASN A 352 -33.07 -15.44 -22.36
CA ASN A 352 -34.22 -14.96 -21.58
C ASN A 352 -35.59 -15.26 -22.22
N SER A 353 -35.64 -16.12 -23.24
CA SER A 353 -36.88 -16.51 -23.96
C SER A 353 -37.66 -15.32 -24.53
N THR A 354 -36.97 -14.32 -25.07
CA THR A 354 -37.56 -13.25 -25.90
C THR A 354 -38.23 -13.88 -27.13
N GLN A 355 -39.42 -13.39 -27.50
CA GLN A 355 -40.13 -13.90 -28.67
C GLN A 355 -39.38 -13.49 -29.94
N ILE A 356 -39.01 -14.46 -30.79
CA ILE A 356 -38.38 -14.21 -32.10
C ILE A 356 -39.37 -14.66 -33.17
N THR A 357 -39.90 -13.72 -33.94
CA THR A 357 -40.89 -13.96 -34.99
C THR A 357 -40.23 -13.83 -36.36
N GLU A 358 -40.31 -14.88 -37.17
CA GLU A 358 -39.84 -14.89 -38.56
C GLU A 358 -41.01 -14.61 -39.50
N ILE A 359 -40.86 -13.60 -40.36
CA ILE A 359 -41.83 -13.27 -41.40
C ILE A 359 -41.13 -13.35 -42.75
N ILE A 360 -41.64 -14.21 -43.62
CA ILE A 360 -41.21 -14.28 -45.00
C ILE A 360 -42.17 -13.40 -45.82
N ASP A 361 -41.66 -12.28 -46.32
CA ASP A 361 -42.41 -11.35 -47.15
C ASP A 361 -42.63 -11.95 -48.55
N ALA A 362 -43.82 -12.53 -48.75
CA ALA A 362 -44.25 -13.10 -50.02
C ALA A 362 -44.75 -12.05 -51.02
N ASN A 363 -44.94 -10.79 -50.58
CA ASN A 363 -45.54 -9.73 -51.37
C ASN A 363 -44.51 -8.71 -51.91
N ASN A 364 -43.20 -8.96 -51.72
CA ASN A 364 -42.11 -8.08 -52.15
C ASN A 364 -42.26 -6.63 -51.67
N ILE A 365 -42.79 -6.42 -50.46
CA ILE A 365 -42.90 -5.11 -49.83
C ILE A 365 -41.52 -4.59 -49.43
N ILE A 366 -40.62 -5.48 -49.01
CA ILE A 366 -39.20 -5.20 -48.79
C ILE A 366 -38.44 -5.37 -50.12
N HIS A 367 -37.51 -4.43 -50.40
CA HIS A 367 -36.68 -4.50 -51.60
C HIS A 367 -35.87 -5.81 -51.64
N LYS A 368 -35.62 -6.31 -52.86
CA LYS A 368 -34.73 -7.46 -53.07
C LYS A 368 -33.38 -7.18 -52.39
N ASN A 369 -32.87 -8.20 -51.70
CA ASN A 369 -31.59 -8.18 -50.96
C ASN A 369 -31.59 -7.29 -49.70
N GLN A 370 -32.72 -7.21 -48.99
CA GLN A 370 -32.78 -6.56 -47.69
C GLN A 370 -33.34 -7.49 -46.61
N ILE A 371 -32.77 -7.40 -45.42
CA ILE A 371 -33.26 -8.02 -44.19
C ILE A 371 -33.69 -6.90 -43.26
N GLN A 372 -34.95 -6.91 -42.83
CA GLN A 372 -35.47 -5.94 -41.87
C GLN A 372 -35.56 -6.58 -40.48
N ILE A 373 -34.98 -5.93 -39.48
CA ILE A 373 -35.06 -6.35 -38.08
C ILE A 373 -35.85 -5.29 -37.31
N ILE A 374 -36.95 -5.71 -36.69
CA ILE A 374 -37.78 -4.86 -35.83
C ILE A 374 -37.57 -5.32 -34.40
N ILE A 375 -37.15 -4.39 -33.54
CA ILE A 375 -36.90 -4.65 -32.12
C ILE A 375 -37.97 -3.96 -31.31
N ILE A 376 -38.75 -4.76 -30.59
CA ILE A 376 -39.76 -4.30 -29.63
C ILE A 376 -39.16 -4.43 -28.24
N ARG A 377 -38.85 -3.29 -27.62
CA ARG A 377 -38.29 -3.23 -26.27
C ARG A 377 -39.39 -3.42 -25.20
N ARG A 378 -39.01 -3.93 -24.02
CA ARG A 378 -39.94 -4.13 -22.88
C ARG A 378 -40.31 -2.83 -22.19
#